data_AF-A0A7Y5BL27-F1
#
_entry.id   AF-A0A7Y5BL27-F1
#
_cell.length_a   1.000
_cell.length_b   1.000
_cell.length_c   1.000
_cell.angle_alpha   90.00
_cell.angle_beta   90.00
_cell.angle_gamma   90.00
#
_symmetry.space_group_name_H-M   'P 1'
#
loop_
_entity.id
_entity.type
_entity.pdbx_description
1 polymer ?
#
loop_
_entity_poly.entity_id
_entity_poly.type
_entity_poly.pdbx_seq_one_letter_code
_entity_poly.pdbx_strand_id
1 'polypeptide(L)'
;MKVRVVNLYKKIEAIDKDITELKNTRSRISIERDYSDSLKNSFDLEISKLENQKKEILSLKVLEAPNDLNKQKKDESFVAKNLYNTQEKELSKKSITIESPSAAEKKNEIKKQVHRY
;
A
#
# COMPACT_ATOMS: atom_id res chain seq x y z
N MET A 1 27.15 -8.11 1.19
CA MET A 1 25.97 -7.30 1.52
C MET A 1 24.76 -8.23 1.57
N LYS A 2 23.92 -8.20 2.62
CA LYS A 2 22.70 -9.03 2.72
C LYS A 2 21.48 -8.13 2.51
N VAL A 3 20.60 -8.46 1.56
CA VAL A 3 19.39 -7.69 1.25
C VAL A 3 18.16 -8.57 1.44
N ARG A 4 17.14 -8.04 2.10
CA ARG A 4 15.86 -8.75 2.29
C ARG A 4 15.07 -8.76 0.98
N VAL A 5 14.53 -9.91 0.60
CA VAL A 5 13.70 -10.08 -0.61
C VAL A 5 12.51 -9.09 -0.63
N VAL A 6 11.90 -8.82 0.52
CA VAL A 6 10.81 -7.82 0.66
C VAL A 6 11.24 -6.43 0.18
N ASN A 7 12.48 -6.02 0.46
CA ASN A 7 12.98 -4.72 0.03
C ASN A 7 13.20 -4.68 -1.49
N LEU A 8 13.57 -5.81 -2.11
CA LEU A 8 13.70 -5.92 -3.56
C LEU A 8 12.34 -5.80 -4.25
N TYR A 9 11.30 -6.44 -3.71
CA TYR A 9 9.94 -6.28 -4.24
C TYR A 9 9.41 -4.84 -4.12
N LYS A 10 9.64 -4.18 -2.98
CA LYS A 10 9.30 -2.75 -2.84
C LYS A 10 10.04 -1.89 -3.86
N LYS A 11 11.31 -2.22 -4.17
CA LYS A 11 12.08 -1.51 -5.18
C LYS A 11 11.54 -1.75 -6.59
N ILE A 12 11.11 -2.97 -6.91
CA ILE A 12 10.44 -3.28 -8.19
C ILE A 12 9.14 -2.48 -8.32
N GLU A 13 8.32 -2.42 -7.26
CA GLU A 13 7.08 -1.65 -7.28
C GLU A 13 7.34 -0.16 -7.54
N ALA A 14 8.38 0.41 -6.91
CA ALA A 14 8.79 1.79 -7.17
C ALA A 14 9.23 1.98 -8.63
N ILE A 15 10.04 1.07 -9.17
CA ILE A 15 10.48 1.10 -10.58
C ILE A 15 9.27 1.05 -11.53
N ASP A 16 8.26 0.22 -11.25
CA ASP A 16 7.06 0.13 -12.09
C ASP A 16 6.22 1.43 -12.08
N LYS A 17 6.15 2.11 -10.93
CA LYS A 17 5.54 3.45 -10.83
C LYS A 17 6.33 4.47 -11.65
N ASP A 18 7.64 4.53 -11.48
CA ASP A 18 8.52 5.46 -12.20
C ASP A 18 8.40 5.26 -13.72
N ILE A 19 8.41 4.01 -14.20
CA ILE A 19 8.23 3.69 -15.63
C ILE A 19 6.87 4.21 -16.14
N THR A 20 5.80 4.03 -15.36
CA THR A 20 4.46 4.48 -15.73
C THR A 20 4.40 6.00 -15.82
N GLU A 21 4.99 6.70 -14.86
CA GLU A 21 5.06 8.17 -14.84
C GLU A 21 5.89 8.72 -15.99
N LEU A 22 7.04 8.09 -16.30
CA LEU A 22 7.88 8.46 -17.45
C LEU A 22 7.14 8.25 -18.78
N LYS A 23 6.42 7.13 -18.94
CA LYS A 23 5.60 6.86 -20.15
C LYS A 23 4.50 7.91 -20.32
N ASN A 24 3.82 8.27 -19.23
CA ASN A 24 2.78 9.31 -19.23
C ASN A 24 3.35 10.71 -19.53
N THR A 25 4.53 11.03 -19.02
CA THR A 25 5.17 12.32 -19.28
C THR A 25 5.65 12.40 -20.73
N ARG A 26 6.26 11.32 -21.23
CA ARG A 26 6.70 11.20 -22.62
C ARG A 26 5.55 11.39 -23.61
N SER A 27 4.38 10.81 -23.34
CA SER A 27 3.21 10.92 -24.24
C SER A 27 2.63 12.34 -24.31
N ARG A 28 2.91 13.18 -23.31
CA ARG A 28 2.46 14.59 -23.26
C ARG A 28 3.42 15.56 -23.95
N ILE A 29 4.59 15.10 -24.39
CA ILE A 29 5.55 15.94 -25.12
C ILE A 29 5.00 16.26 -26.52
N SER A 30 4.78 17.55 -26.78
CA SER A 30 4.33 18.06 -28.09
C SER A 30 5.24 17.57 -29.22
N ILE A 31 4.69 17.30 -30.40
CA ILE A 31 5.44 16.82 -31.56
C ILE A 31 6.03 18.00 -32.37
N GLU A 32 5.51 19.21 -32.18
CA GLU A 32 5.79 20.37 -33.04
C GLU A 32 7.06 21.14 -32.68
N ARG A 33 7.76 20.75 -31.62
CA ARG A 33 8.97 21.47 -31.17
C ARG A 33 10.21 20.72 -31.63
N ASP A 34 11.22 21.46 -32.11
CA ASP A 34 12.46 20.89 -32.67
C ASP A 34 13.22 19.97 -31.69
N TYR A 35 13.09 20.22 -30.38
CA TYR A 35 13.75 19.41 -29.35
C TYR A 35 12.97 18.16 -28.93
N SER A 36 11.72 18.00 -29.40
CA SER A 36 10.80 16.98 -28.87
C SER A 36 11.27 15.56 -29.12
N ASP A 37 11.91 15.30 -30.26
CA ASP A 37 12.41 13.97 -30.59
C ASP A 37 13.59 13.60 -29.70
N SER A 38 14.55 14.52 -29.51
CA SER A 38 15.66 14.31 -28.58
C SER A 38 15.17 14.09 -27.15
N LEU A 39 14.15 14.84 -26.72
CA LEU A 39 13.58 14.69 -25.40
C LEU A 39 12.88 13.33 -25.25
N LYS A 40 12.02 12.94 -26.20
CA LYS A 40 11.36 11.62 -26.19
C LYS A 40 12.36 10.47 -26.17
N ASN A 41 13.44 10.56 -26.94
CA ASN A 41 14.52 9.59 -26.93
C ASN A 41 15.19 9.48 -25.56
N SER A 42 15.40 10.60 -24.86
CA SER A 42 15.95 10.56 -23.50
C SER A 42 15.03 9.84 -22.50
N PHE A 43 13.71 10.02 -22.63
CA PHE A 43 12.73 9.26 -21.84
C PHE A 43 12.77 7.77 -22.17
N ASP A 44 12.88 7.41 -23.46
CA ASP A 44 12.95 6.00 -23.89
C ASP A 44 14.21 5.29 -23.36
N LEU A 45 15.34 6.00 -23.32
CA LEU A 45 16.58 5.49 -22.74
C LEU A 45 16.44 5.24 -21.23
N GLU A 46 15.86 6.19 -20.48
CA GLU A 46 15.69 6.01 -19.03
C GLU A 46 14.66 4.91 -18.71
N ILE A 47 13.57 4.81 -19.47
CA ILE A 47 12.60 3.71 -19.35
C ILE A 47 13.30 2.36 -19.58
N SER A 48 14.10 2.25 -20.65
CA SER A 48 14.84 1.02 -20.98
C SER A 48 15.81 0.63 -19.87
N LYS A 49 16.48 1.62 -19.28
CA LYS A 49 17.39 1.42 -18.14
C LYS A 49 16.67 0.91 -16.90
N LEU A 50 15.51 1.48 -16.56
CA LEU A 50 14.68 1.02 -15.44
C LEU A 50 14.14 -0.41 -15.68
N GLU A 51 13.71 -0.72 -16.89
CA GLU A 51 13.27 -2.06 -17.27
C GLU A 51 14.42 -3.08 -17.15
N ASN A 52 15.64 -2.70 -17.53
CA ASN A 52 16.83 -3.54 -17.36
C ASN A 52 17.18 -3.75 -15.87
N GLN A 53 17.11 -2.71 -15.05
CA GLN A 53 17.32 -2.84 -13.59
C GLN A 53 16.28 -3.77 -12.96
N LYS A 54 15.02 -3.70 -13.37
CA LYS A 54 13.97 -4.63 -12.92
C LYS A 54 14.31 -6.08 -13.29
N LYS A 55 14.73 -6.32 -14.54
CA LYS A 55 15.17 -7.65 -15.00
C LYS A 55 16.36 -8.17 -14.19
N GLU A 56 17.33 -7.31 -13.91
CA GLU A 56 18.50 -7.64 -13.11
C GLU A 56 18.10 -8.09 -11.69
N ILE A 57 17.23 -7.32 -11.01
CA ILE A 57 16.74 -7.67 -9.67
C ILE A 57 16.03 -9.03 -9.68
N LEU A 58 15.20 -9.30 -10.70
CA LEU A 58 14.48 -10.57 -10.84
C LEU A 58 15.40 -11.75 -11.19
N SER A 59 16.55 -11.48 -11.82
CA SER A 59 17.54 -12.51 -12.16
C SER A 59 18.43 -12.93 -10.98
N LEU A 60 18.34 -12.23 -9.84
CA LEU A 60 19.14 -12.53 -8.65
C LEU A 60 18.81 -13.93 -8.12
N LYS A 61 19.83 -14.78 -8.05
CA LYS A 61 19.73 -16.11 -7.44
C LYS A 61 19.77 -15.98 -5.91
N VAL A 62 18.86 -16.67 -5.23
CA VAL A 62 18.88 -16.78 -3.78
C VAL A 62 19.86 -17.90 -3.40
N LEU A 63 20.93 -17.54 -2.68
CA LEU A 63 21.98 -18.50 -2.28
C LEU A 63 21.51 -19.47 -1.18
N GLU A 64 20.59 -19.04 -0.33
CA GLU A 64 20.02 -19.86 0.74
C GLU A 64 18.49 -19.69 0.72
N ALA A 65 17.78 -20.69 0.18
CA ALA A 65 16.35 -20.78 0.43
C ALA A 65 16.15 -21.03 1.94
N PRO A 66 15.26 -20.30 2.62
CA PRO A 66 15.01 -20.57 4.03
C PRO A 66 14.53 -22.02 4.17
N ASN A 67 15.31 -22.83 4.89
CA ASN A 67 15.03 -24.24 5.22
C ASN A 67 13.67 -24.45 5.91
N ASP A 68 12.97 -23.37 6.26
CA ASP A 68 11.69 -23.36 6.95
C ASP A 68 10.48 -23.23 6.02
N LEU A 69 10.64 -23.14 4.69
CA LEU A 69 9.51 -23.17 3.74
C LEU A 69 8.70 -24.48 3.82
N ASN A 70 9.31 -25.55 4.34
CA ASN A 70 8.64 -26.85 4.57
C ASN A 70 8.16 -27.07 6.02
N LYS A 71 8.30 -26.09 6.95
CA LYS A 71 7.98 -26.29 8.38
C LYS A 71 6.66 -25.68 8.86
N GLN A 72 5.82 -25.14 7.99
CA GLN A 72 4.49 -24.68 8.38
C GLN A 72 3.41 -25.72 8.08
N LYS A 73 3.44 -26.85 8.79
CA LYS A 73 2.21 -27.48 9.27
C LYS A 73 2.01 -27.04 10.71
N LYS A 74 1.52 -25.81 10.92
CA LYS A 74 0.98 -25.44 12.23
C LYS A 74 -0.43 -26.02 12.27
N ASP A 75 -0.67 -26.91 13.22
CA ASP A 75 -1.98 -27.52 13.45
C ASP A 75 -3.08 -26.46 13.46
N GLU A 76 -4.02 -26.57 12.52
CA GLU A 76 -5.20 -25.71 12.38
C GLU A 76 -6.02 -25.63 13.69
N SER A 77 -5.86 -26.64 14.55
CA SER A 77 -6.47 -26.71 15.88
C SER A 77 -6.06 -25.58 16.84
N PHE A 78 -4.86 -25.00 16.70
CA PHE A 78 -4.38 -23.94 17.59
C PHE A 78 -4.96 -22.56 17.21
N VAL A 79 -5.22 -22.33 15.91
CA VAL A 79 -5.80 -21.07 15.43
C VAL A 79 -7.30 -21.01 15.77
N ALA A 80 -8.02 -22.12 15.60
CA ALA A 80 -9.46 -22.21 15.91
C ALA A 80 -9.77 -21.95 17.40
N LYS A 81 -8.93 -22.44 18.33
CA LYS A 81 -9.12 -22.23 19.78
C LYS A 81 -8.99 -20.77 20.20
N ASN A 82 -8.17 -19.97 19.51
CA ASN A 82 -7.97 -18.56 19.86
C ASN A 82 -9.05 -17.63 19.26
N LEU A 83 -9.74 -18.06 18.20
CA LEU A 83 -10.88 -17.34 17.60
C LEU A 83 -12.14 -17.40 18.47
N TYR A 84 -12.43 -18.55 19.08
CA TYR A 84 -13.60 -18.68 19.97
C TYR A 84 -13.44 -17.84 21.25
N ASN A 85 -12.24 -17.85 21.87
CA ASN A 85 -12.00 -17.12 23.12
C ASN A 85 -12.02 -15.59 22.97
N THR A 86 -11.79 -15.05 21.77
CA THR A 86 -11.81 -13.60 21.52
C THR A 86 -13.23 -13.08 21.31
N GLN A 87 -14.12 -13.86 20.69
CA GLN A 87 -15.50 -13.43 20.47
C GLN A 87 -16.31 -13.37 21.77
N GLU A 88 -16.13 -14.31 22.70
CA GLU A 88 -16.85 -14.29 23.99
C GLU A 88 -16.49 -13.08 24.86
N LYS A 89 -15.22 -12.68 24.86
CA LYS A 89 -14.75 -11.49 25.61
C LYS A 89 -15.30 -10.18 25.05
N GLU A 90 -15.53 -10.10 23.74
CA GLU A 90 -16.10 -8.92 23.08
C GLU A 90 -17.63 -8.85 23.23
N LEU A 91 -18.32 -10.00 23.25
CA LEU A 91 -19.76 -10.07 23.51
C LEU A 91 -20.11 -9.71 24.95
N SER A 92 -19.30 -10.17 25.93
CA SER A 92 -19.51 -9.86 27.35
C SER A 92 -19.30 -8.38 27.70
N LYS A 93 -18.58 -7.61 26.86
CA LYS A 93 -18.39 -6.16 27.06
C LYS A 93 -19.51 -5.31 26.45
N LYS A 94 -20.29 -5.85 25.51
CA LYS A 94 -21.34 -5.09 24.80
C LYS A 94 -22.72 -5.23 25.43
N SER A 95 -22.94 -6.19 26.32
CA SER A 95 -24.18 -6.31 27.09
C SER A 95 -24.02 -5.65 28.46
N ILE A 96 -24.27 -4.35 28.55
CA ILE A 96 -24.87 -3.59 29.67
C ILE A 96 -24.84 -2.11 29.24
N THR A 97 -25.98 -1.60 28.76
CA THR A 97 -26.60 -0.28 29.01
C THR A 97 -27.70 -0.13 27.95
N ILE A 98 -28.90 -0.59 28.30
CA ILE A 98 -30.11 -0.32 27.52
C ILE A 98 -30.77 0.88 28.21
N GLU A 99 -30.64 2.06 27.63
CA GLU A 99 -31.57 3.16 27.91
C GLU A 99 -32.54 3.25 26.74
N SER A 100 -33.80 2.94 27.02
CA SER A 100 -34.92 2.98 26.08
C SER A 100 -35.29 4.43 25.74
N PRO A 101 -35.69 4.76 24.49
CA PRO A 101 -35.96 6.12 24.07
C PRO A 101 -37.39 6.55 24.45
N SER A 102 -37.53 7.63 25.22
CA SER A 102 -38.84 8.26 25.43
C SER A 102 -38.73 9.78 25.67
N ALA A 103 -39.12 10.52 24.61
CA ALA A 103 -39.85 11.80 24.62
C ALA A 103 -39.20 13.10 25.16
N ALA A 104 -39.55 14.19 24.44
CA ALA A 104 -39.38 15.62 24.73
C ALA A 104 -38.01 16.24 24.36
N GLU A 105 -37.89 16.84 23.17
CA GLU A 105 -38.21 18.24 22.86
C GLU A 105 -37.15 19.28 23.29
N LYS A 106 -36.77 20.08 22.29
CA LYS A 106 -36.35 21.50 22.31
C LYS A 106 -34.85 21.83 22.33
N LYS A 107 -34.44 22.35 21.15
CA LYS A 107 -33.66 23.56 20.89
C LYS A 107 -32.35 23.73 21.66
N ASN A 108 -31.22 23.77 20.94
CA ASN A 108 -30.13 24.69 21.31
C ASN A 108 -29.35 25.17 20.08
N GLU A 109 -29.22 26.49 20.03
CA GLU A 109 -28.73 27.34 18.96
C GLU A 109 -27.21 27.24 18.78
N ILE A 110 -26.76 27.18 17.52
CA ILE A 110 -25.34 27.29 17.17
C ILE A 110 -24.94 28.77 17.22
N LYS A 111 -24.34 29.22 18.32
CA LYS A 111 -23.75 30.57 18.41
C LYS A 111 -22.46 30.65 17.57
N LYS A 112 -22.54 31.31 16.41
CA LYS A 112 -21.35 31.69 15.61
C LYS A 112 -20.62 32.84 16.33
N GLN A 113 -19.37 32.61 16.76
CA GLN A 113 -18.50 33.68 17.23
C GLN A 113 -18.03 34.52 16.04
N VAL A 114 -18.32 35.81 16.06
CA VAL A 114 -17.75 36.82 15.15
C VAL A 114 -16.56 37.45 15.86
N HIS A 115 -15.36 37.31 15.29
CA HIS A 115 -14.17 38.04 15.75
C HIS A 115 -14.32 39.52 15.40
N ARG A 116 -14.06 40.40 16.37
CA ARG A 116 -13.81 41.82 16.12
C ARG A 116 -12.31 42.09 16.28
N TYR A 117 -11.82 42.93 15.36
CA TYR A 117 -10.44 43.31 15.08
C TYR A 117 -9.57 43.59 16.29
#